data_AF-A0AAP2Z3W4-F1
#
_entry.id   AF-A0AAP2Z3W4-F1
#
_cell.length_a   1.000
_cell.length_b   1.000
_cell.length_c   1.000
_cell.angle_alpha   90.00
_cell.angle_beta   90.00
_cell.angle_gamma   90.00
#
_symmetry.space_group_name_H-M   'P 1'
#
loop_
_entity.id
_entity.type
_entity.pdbx_description
1 polymer ?
#
loop_
_entity_poly.entity_id
_entity_poly.type
_entity_poly.pdbx_seq_one_letter_code
_entity_poly.pdbx_strand_id
1 'polypeptide(L)' 'MTGKHTERTAAENRVTTKEAAGVTAYDALADAGYTSIVTTTPHQTRGTWIVPATSTEGSWRVHIDPRTGSTRIVQVQS' A
#
# COMPACT_ATOMS: atom_id res chain seq x y z
N MET A 1 -18.03 16.47 13.49
CA MET A 1 -16.61 16.49 13.03
C MET A 1 -15.78 15.80 14.08
N THR A 2 -15.08 14.72 13.71
CA THR A 2 -13.70 14.37 14.11
C THR A 2 -13.48 13.00 13.48
N GLY A 3 -12.93 12.99 12.26
CA GLY A 3 -12.44 11.77 11.63
C GLY A 3 -11.38 11.17 12.56
N LYS A 4 -11.54 9.90 12.92
CA LYS A 4 -10.54 9.17 13.69
C LYS A 4 -9.31 8.97 12.81
N HIS A 5 -8.43 9.98 12.76
CA HIS A 5 -7.05 9.76 12.36
C HIS A 5 -6.41 8.95 13.47
N THR A 6 -6.49 7.63 13.36
CA THR A 6 -5.77 6.72 14.23
C THR A 6 -4.28 6.93 13.96
N GLU A 7 -3.63 7.74 14.79
CA GLU A 7 -2.18 7.78 14.90
C GLU A 7 -1.71 6.40 15.39
N ARG A 8 -1.53 5.46 14.45
CA ARG A 8 -0.84 4.19 14.71
C ARG A 8 0.56 4.51 15.20
N THR A 9 0.97 3.92 16.32
CA THR A 9 2.34 4.12 16.83
C THR A 9 3.37 3.57 15.83
N ALA A 10 4.60 4.08 15.86
CA ALA A 10 5.66 3.66 14.93
C ALA A 10 6.01 2.16 15.00
N ALA A 11 5.62 1.45 16.06
CA ALA A 11 5.74 -0.01 16.17
C ALA A 11 4.60 -0.75 15.47
N GLU A 12 3.37 -0.24 15.56
CA GLU A 12 2.17 -0.76 14.86
C GLU A 12 2.19 -0.48 13.36
N ASN A 13 2.89 0.57 12.93
CA ASN A 13 3.06 0.93 11.53
C ASN A 13 4.16 0.15 10.79
N ARG A 14 4.89 -0.74 11.47
CA ARG A 14 5.93 -1.53 10.80
C ARG A 14 5.30 -2.59 9.90
N VAL A 15 5.68 -2.56 8.64
CA VAL A 15 5.27 -3.54 7.63
C VAL A 15 6.42 -4.49 7.40
N THR A 16 6.48 -5.56 8.19
CA THR A 16 7.59 -6.54 8.15
C THR A 16 7.25 -7.82 7.38
N THR A 17 5.98 -8.03 7.04
CA THR A 17 5.51 -9.24 6.34
C THR A 17 4.85 -8.91 5.00
N LYS A 18 4.74 -9.92 4.13
CA LYS A 18 4.03 -9.80 2.85
C LYS A 18 2.55 -9.51 3.08
N GLU A 19 1.94 -10.20 4.04
CA GLU A 19 0.54 -10.03 4.40
C GLU A 19 0.26 -8.60 4.87
N ALA A 20 1.11 -8.07 5.76
CA ALA A 20 0.99 -6.69 6.22
C ALA A 20 1.16 -5.68 5.06
N ALA A 21 2.07 -5.96 4.12
CA ALA A 21 2.26 -5.12 2.94
C ALA A 21 1.03 -5.16 2.02
N GLY A 22 0.42 -6.32 1.83
CA GLY A 22 -0.80 -6.48 1.05
C GLY A 22 -1.97 -5.69 1.65
N VAL A 23 -2.20 -5.83 2.96
CA VAL A 23 -3.25 -5.08 3.68
C VAL A 23 -2.99 -3.57 3.59
N THR A 24 -1.77 -3.13 3.87
CA THR A 24 -1.42 -1.70 3.82
C THR A 24 -1.57 -1.12 2.41
N ALA A 25 -1.25 -1.90 1.36
CA ALA A 25 -1.47 -1.49 -0.02
C ALA A 25 -2.95 -1.37 -0.37
N TYR A 26 -3.76 -2.33 0.06
CA TYR A 26 -5.20 -2.31 -0.16
C TYR A 26 -5.85 -1.09 0.50
N ASP A 27 -5.52 -0.84 1.77
CA ASP A 27 -6.02 0.34 2.52
C ASP A 27 -5.64 1.64 1.80
N ALA A 28 -4.38 1.79 1.40
CA ALA A 28 -3.90 3.00 0.74
C ALA A 28 -4.59 3.24 -0.62
N LEU A 29 -4.85 2.18 -1.38
CA LEU A 29 -5.56 2.30 -2.65
C LEU A 29 -7.04 2.63 -2.46
N ALA A 30 -7.69 2.03 -1.45
CA ALA A 30 -9.08 2.32 -1.11
C ALA A 30 -9.25 3.78 -0.64
N ASP A 31 -8.33 4.27 0.21
CA ASP A 31 -8.29 5.66 0.67
C ASP A 31 -8.08 6.66 -0.48
N ALA A 32 -7.32 6.25 -1.51
CA ALA A 32 -7.13 7.03 -2.73
C ALA A 32 -8.30 6.94 -3.72
N GLY A 33 -9.35 6.18 -3.41
CA GLY A 33 -10.56 6.05 -4.22
C GLY A 33 -10.46 5.04 -5.36
N TYR A 34 -9.41 4.23 -5.42
CA TYR A 34 -9.33 3.14 -6.41
C TYR A 34 -10.28 2.02 -6.01
N THR A 35 -11.23 1.72 -6.88
CA THR A 35 -12.19 0.62 -6.70
C THR A 35 -11.88 -0.53 -7.68
N SER A 36 -12.31 -1.75 -7.35
CA SER A 36 -12.16 -2.93 -8.24
C SER A 36 -10.72 -3.26 -8.68
N ILE A 37 -9.78 -3.04 -7.77
CA ILE A 37 -8.34 -3.31 -7.93
C ILE A 37 -7.99 -4.68 -7.38
N VAL A 38 -7.14 -5.40 -8.12
CA VAL A 38 -6.56 -6.68 -7.72
C VAL A 38 -5.09 -6.45 -7.37
N THR A 39 -4.73 -6.69 -6.11
CA THR A 39 -3.33 -6.68 -5.69
C THR A 39 -2.69 -8.05 -5.92
N THR A 40 -1.44 -8.07 -6.34
CA THR A 40 -0.64 -9.30 -6.51
C THR A 40 0.42 -9.41 -5.41
N THR A 41 1.14 -10.53 -5.38
CA THR A 41 2.10 -10.88 -4.33
C THR A 41 3.09 -9.74 -4.01
N PRO A 42 3.08 -9.22 -2.78
CA PRO A 42 4.06 -8.25 -2.32
C PRO A 42 5.48 -8.79 -2.39
N HIS A 43 6.41 -7.95 -2.83
CA HIS A 43 7.84 -8.24 -2.82
C HIS A 43 8.62 -7.05 -2.27
N GLN A 44 9.78 -7.31 -1.68
CA GLN A 44 10.59 -6.29 -1.04
C GLN A 44 11.86 -6.01 -1.85
N THR A 45 12.18 -4.74 -2.05
CA THR A 45 13.42 -4.31 -2.72
C THR A 45 14.07 -3.20 -1.91
N ARG A 46 15.37 -3.34 -1.58
CA ARG A 46 16.20 -2.30 -0.93
C ARG A 46 15.52 -1.56 0.24
N GLY A 47 14.73 -2.25 1.04
CA GLY A 47 14.03 -1.65 2.19
C GLY A 47 12.70 -0.96 1.86
N THR A 48 12.04 -1.33 0.76
CA THR A 48 10.70 -0.88 0.40
C THR A 48 9.88 -2.09 -0.04
N TRP A 49 8.64 -2.20 0.44
CA TRP A 49 7.68 -3.16 -0.10
C TRP A 49 7.04 -2.59 -1.35
N ILE A 50 6.93 -3.41 -2.38
CA ILE A 50 6.25 -3.09 -3.62
C ILE A 50 5.09 -4.08 -3.76
N VAL A 51 3.88 -3.53 -3.84
CA VAL A 51 2.65 -4.29 -4.09
C VAL A 51 2.10 -3.87 -5.44
N PRO A 52 2.21 -4.70 -6.49
CA PRO A 52 1.60 -4.41 -7.77
C PRO A 52 0.09 -4.56 -7.67
N ALA A 53 -0.63 -3.62 -8.28
CA ALA A 53 -2.09 -3.60 -8.35
C ALA A 53 -2.55 -3.35 -9.79
N THR A 54 -3.63 -4.00 -10.21
CA THR A 54 -4.21 -3.83 -11.55
C THR A 54 -5.72 -3.68 -11.47
N SER A 55 -6.30 -2.93 -12.41
CA SER A 55 -7.74 -2.87 -12.66
C SER A 55 -7.99 -2.78 -14.17
N THR A 56 -9.26 -2.65 -14.56
CA THR A 56 -9.63 -2.37 -15.95
C THR A 56 -9.13 -1.03 -16.46
N GLU A 57 -8.83 -0.09 -15.55
CA GLU A 57 -8.40 1.27 -15.88
C GLU A 57 -6.88 1.40 -16.00
N GLY A 58 -6.10 0.44 -15.48
CA GLY A 58 -4.66 0.50 -15.55
C GLY A 58 -3.93 -0.40 -14.57
N SER A 59 -2.64 -0.12 -14.41
CA SER A 59 -1.74 -0.82 -13.49
C SER A 59 -1.01 0.19 -12.61
N TRP A 60 -0.81 -0.18 -11.35
CA TRP A 60 -0.14 0.62 -10.32
C TRP A 60 0.82 -0.24 -9.51
N ARG A 61 1.71 0.45 -8.81
CA ARG A 61 2.55 -0.12 -7.75
C ARG A 61 2.37 0.72 -6.51
N VAL A 62 2.07 0.06 -5.40
CA VAL A 62 2.09 0.69 -4.09
C VAL A 62 3.44 0.44 -3.46
N HIS A 63 4.17 1.52 -3.22
CA HIS A 63 5.46 1.50 -2.53
C HIS A 63 5.20 1.79 -1.06
N ILE A 64 5.73 0.96 -0.17
CA ILE A 64 5.51 1.06 1.27
C ILE A 64 6.84 1.05 1.99
N ASP A 65 7.09 2.06 2.81
CA ASP A 65 8.21 2.05 3.75
C ASP A 65 7.92 1.07 4.90
N PRO A 66 8.68 -0.03 5.05
CA PRO A 66 8.45 -1.04 6.09
C PRO A 66 8.65 -0.53 7.51
N ARG A 67 9.33 0.61 7.71
CA ARG A 67 9.61 1.16 9.03
C ARG A 67 8.52 2.10 9.51
N THR A 68 7.90 2.82 8.59
CA THR A 68 6.94 3.89 8.91
C THR A 68 5.52 3.61 8.42
N GLY A 69 5.34 2.61 7.55
CA GLY A 69 4.06 2.32 6.91
C GLY A 69 3.67 3.34 5.83
N SER A 70 4.54 4.34 5.56
CA SER A 70 4.26 5.39 4.58
C SER A 70 4.07 4.82 3.19
N THR A 71 2.99 5.19 2.51
CA THR A 71 2.63 4.66 1.20
C THR A 71 2.75 5.69 0.10
N ARG A 72 3.19 5.25 -1.09
CA ARG A 72 3.14 6.02 -2.33
C ARG A 72 2.59 5.14 -3.45
N ILE A 73 1.53 5.61 -4.12
CA ILE A 73 0.94 4.93 -5.27
C ILE A 73 1.58 5.50 -6.54
N VAL A 74 2.06 4.61 -7.42
CA VAL A 74 2.70 4.97 -8.69
C VAL A 74 1.97 4.28 -9.81
N GLN A 75 1.42 5.04 -10.76
CA GLN A 75 0.86 4.48 -11.98
C GLN A 75 1.98 3.97 -12.88
N VAL A 76 1.83 2.75 -13.41
CA VAL A 76 2.76 2.18 -14.38
C VAL A 76 2.18 2.49 -15.76
N GLN A 77 2.84 3.36 -16.51
CA GLN A 77 2.47 3.59 -17.91
C GLN A 77 2.88 2.37 -18.74
N SER A 78 1.94 1.89 -19.55
CA SER A 78 2.16 0.91 -20.62
C SER A 78 2.99 1.50 -21.74
#